data_AF-A0A5K1ETF4-F1
#
_entry.id   AF-A0A5K1ETF4-F1
#
_cell.length_a   1.000
_cell.length_b   1.000
_cell.length_c   1.000
_cell.angle_alpha   90.00
_cell.angle_beta   90.00
_cell.angle_gamma   90.00
#
_symmetry.space_group_name_H-M   'P 1'
#
loop_
_entity.id
_entity.type
_entity.pdbx_description
1 polymer ?
#
loop_
_entity_poly.entity_id
_entity_poly.type
_entity_poly.pdbx_seq_one_letter_code
_entity_poly.pdbx_strand_id
1 'polypeptide(L)' 'KFPPNMTLSLSQKSSLRYGENPHQKAAFYADKSLSEVNAGGIASAIQHHGK' A
#
# COMPACT_ATOMS: atom_id res chain seq x y z
N LYS A 1 -20.71 -0.35 13.30
CA LYS A 1 -20.57 -1.70 13.90
C LYS A 1 -19.62 -2.49 13.00
N PHE A 2 -18.56 -3.09 13.53
CA PHE A 2 -17.55 -3.80 12.72
C PHE A 2 -17.97 -5.26 12.47
N PRO A 3 -17.54 -5.87 11.34
CA PRO A 3 -17.84 -7.26 11.04
C PRO A 3 -17.02 -8.20 11.96
N PRO A 4 -17.47 -9.45 12.17
CA PRO A 4 -16.73 -10.43 12.95
C PRO A 4 -15.41 -10.85 12.28
N ASN A 5 -15.31 -10.76 10.96
CA ASN A 5 -14.09 -11.02 10.18
C ASN A 5 -13.93 -9.98 9.08
N MET A 6 -12.69 -9.63 8.76
CA MET A 6 -12.34 -8.75 7.66
C MET A 6 -11.08 -9.27 6.97
N THR A 7 -11.16 -9.49 5.67
CA THR A 7 -10.02 -9.90 4.84
C THR A 7 -9.56 -8.73 4.00
N LEU A 8 -8.26 -8.41 4.06
CA LEU A 8 -7.64 -7.33 3.28
C LEU A 8 -6.70 -7.93 2.24
N SER A 9 -7.13 -7.96 0.99
CA SER A 9 -6.32 -8.46 -0.13
C SER A 9 -5.48 -7.33 -0.71
N LEU A 10 -4.18 -7.32 -0.40
CA LEU A 10 -3.25 -6.30 -0.86
C LEU A 10 -2.22 -6.89 -1.83
N SER A 11 -1.84 -6.11 -2.83
CA SER A 11 -0.76 -6.46 -3.76
C SER A 11 0.51 -5.69 -3.42
N GLN A 12 1.66 -6.36 -3.35
CA GLN A 12 2.94 -5.70 -3.16
C GLN A 12 3.25 -4.81 -4.38
N LYS A 13 3.50 -3.52 -4.15
CA LYS A 13 3.87 -2.56 -5.18
C LYS A 13 5.40 -2.45 -5.32
N SER A 14 6.13 -2.46 -4.21
CA SER A 14 7.59 -2.42 -4.19
C SER A 14 8.16 -2.84 -2.84
N SER A 15 9.42 -3.27 -2.81
CA SER A 15 10.21 -3.36 -1.57
C SER A 15 10.76 -1.98 -1.18
N LEU A 16 10.85 -1.69 0.12
CA LEU A 16 11.43 -0.45 0.65
C LEU A 16 12.88 -0.66 1.08
N ARG A 17 13.65 0.44 1.11
CA ARG A 17 15.06 0.41 1.53
C ARG A 17 15.20 -0.05 2.99
N TYR A 18 14.28 0.38 3.85
CA TYR A 18 14.11 -0.06 5.22
C TYR A 18 12.69 0.30 5.68
N GLY A 19 12.27 -0.25 6.82
CA GLY A 19 11.02 0.12 7.49
C GLY A 19 11.15 1.45 8.22
N GLU A 20 10.75 1.50 9.48
CA GLU A 20 10.98 2.72 10.28
C GLU A 20 12.46 2.89 10.64
N ASN A 21 13.17 1.78 10.82
CA ASN A 21 14.59 1.76 11.18
C ASN A 21 15.44 0.98 10.15
N PRO A 22 16.73 1.34 9.93
CA PRO A 22 17.57 0.72 8.89
C PRO A 22 17.73 -0.80 8.96
N HIS A 23 17.59 -1.39 10.15
CA HIS A 23 17.70 -2.83 10.35
C HIS A 23 16.38 -3.58 10.06
N GLN A 24 15.27 -2.86 9.86
CA GLN A 24 13.95 -3.43 9.60
C GLN A 24 13.70 -3.49 8.09
N LYS A 25 13.24 -4.64 7.61
CA LYS A 25 12.77 -4.81 6.23
C LYS A 25 11.35 -4.27 6.11
N ALA A 26 11.00 -3.72 4.94
CA ALA A 26 9.63 -3.29 4.65
C ALA A 26 9.31 -3.36 3.16
N ALA A 27 8.01 -3.31 2.85
CA ALA A 27 7.48 -3.27 1.51
C ALA A 27 6.20 -2.43 1.47
N PHE A 28 5.94 -1.81 0.34
CA PHE A 28 4.76 -0.99 0.11
C PHE A 28 3.69 -1.80 -0.64
N TYR A 29 2.46 -1.77 -0.14
CA TYR A 29 1.34 -2.53 -0.69
C TYR A 29 0.21 -1.60 -1.12
N ALA A 30 -0.52 -2.01 -2.15
CA ALA A 30 -1.69 -1.31 -2.64
C ALA A 30 -2.92 -2.22 -2.64
N ASP A 31 -4.05 -1.65 -2.24
CA ASP A 31 -5.36 -2.25 -2.47
C ASP A 31 -5.83 -1.88 -3.89
N LYS A 32 -5.98 -2.90 -4.74
CA LYS A 32 -6.39 -2.69 -6.13
C LYS A 32 -7.89 -2.41 -6.26
N SER A 33 -8.71 -2.87 -5.31
CA SER A 33 -10.15 -2.70 -5.36
C SER A 33 -10.58 -1.24 -5.24
N LEU A 34 -9.76 -0.39 -4.61
CA LEU A 34 -10.02 1.06 -4.53
C LEU A 34 -10.11 1.72 -5.91
N SER A 35 -9.36 1.23 -6.90
CA SER A 35 -9.42 1.76 -8.27
C SER A 35 -10.74 1.44 -8.97
N GLU A 36 -11.40 0.34 -8.62
CA GLU A 36 -12.70 -0.06 -9.20
C GLU A 36 -13.81 0.93 -8.85
N VAL A 37 -13.67 1.63 -7.71
CA VAL A 37 -14.63 2.63 -7.23
C VAL A 37 -14.14 4.07 -7.45
N ASN A 38 -13.13 4.27 -8.30
CA ASN A 38 -12.46 5.56 -8.52
C ASN A 38 -11.96 6.23 -7.22
N ALA A 39 -11.70 5.44 -6.18
CA ALA A 39 -11.07 5.90 -4.96
C ALA A 39 -9.55 5.73 -5.06
N GLY A 40 -8.82 6.47 -4.23
CA GLY A 40 -7.37 6.42 -4.21
C GLY A 40 -6.78 7.03 -2.95
N GLY A 41 -5.47 6.93 -2.83
CA GLY A 41 -4.70 7.50 -1.74
C GLY A 41 -3.21 7.51 -2.08
N ILE A 42 -2.35 7.65 -1.08
CA ILE A 42 -0.90 7.67 -1.29
C ILE A 42 -0.40 6.39 -1.99
N ALA A 43 -1.04 5.25 -1.75
CA ALA A 43 -0.71 3.99 -2.40
C ALA A 43 -0.95 3.96 -3.92
N SER A 44 -1.90 4.74 -4.43
CA SER A 44 -2.23 4.84 -5.86
C SER A 44 -1.58 6.05 -6.55
N ALA A 45 -0.86 6.91 -5.82
CA ALA A 45 -0.22 8.08 -6.39
C ALA A 45 0.85 7.72 -7.44
N ILE A 46 1.00 8.61 -8.44
CA ILE A 46 2.03 8.54 -9.48
C ILE A 46 3.14 9.52 -9.12
N GLN A 47 4.36 9.01 -8.95
CA GLN A 47 5.54 9.82 -8.72
C GLN A 47 6.09 10.27 -10.09
N HIS A 48 5.95 11.57 -10.41
CA HIS A 48 6.44 12.11 -11.68
C HIS A 48 7.95 12.42 -11.68
N HIS A 49 8.56 12.59 -10.51
CA HIS A 49 9.99 12.90 -10.40
C HIS A 49 10.57 12.51 -9.04
N GLY A 50 11.90 12.48 -8.98
CA GLY A 50 12.67 12.23 -7.76
C GLY A 50 12.78 10.75 -7.39
N LYS A 51 13.49 10.54 -6.27
CA LYS A 51 13.46 9.33 -5.45
C LYS A 51 12.71 9.68 -4.18
#